data_AF-A0A509EJG2-F1
#
_entry.id   AF-A0A509EJG2-F1
#
_cell.length_a   1.000
_cell.length_b   1.000
_cell.length_c   1.000
_cell.angle_alpha   90.00
_cell.angle_beta   90.00
_cell.angle_gamma   90.00
#
_symmetry.space_group_name_H-M   'P 1'
#
loop_
_entity.id
_entity.type
_entity.pdbx_description
1 polymer ?
#
loop_
_entity_poly.entity_id
_entity_poly.type
_entity_poly.pdbx_seq_one_letter_code
_entity_poly.pdbx_strand_id
1 'polypeptide(L)'
;MITPAQENARMLAAILGSDEDDASERLNRAVLVTAPPGGADAAWAAEVAALLARTVGVVTSPAEEAQLELVIGEAAARTDLPRLHAAIDAGGATVDVRPVGRTGGPPPHPLLAAVAACPAAAATLRMLLDDPALPAVAYPLRLDFDQLGVPDAALATTVDLSDAVLVGAGAVAHGFVRALRHLRAVGRLRIVDPKTVGSGNPNRCLYLGDEDVGRDKAVALAERAAADFPELAFEPLVQDFSAYCKSAGPPATAIVTVDSRRARRGIQKELPGRVLDASTTDVRGVVVHSHRQPTQDACMACIYRHVPDEHARERSIADGLGVDLAAVREGFISAEAAGRIHRAHPQIDPAGIVGTAYDSLFKQLCAAQTLLTPEGRQVLAPFAFVSSMAGALLVVELLRSNAGAAATNYWAVDPWKAPIGRRRLRRARDPHCEFCSKPESDAAAEHLWGRNAAG
;
A
#
# COMPACT_ATOMS: atom_id res chain seq x y z
N MET A 1 -17.17 15.64 -5.49
CA MET A 1 -15.95 14.80 -5.48
C MET A 1 -15.65 14.43 -4.04
N ILE A 2 -15.16 13.21 -3.78
CA ILE A 2 -14.90 12.71 -2.42
C ILE A 2 -13.59 13.29 -1.91
N THR A 3 -13.56 13.92 -0.74
CA THR A 3 -12.33 14.46 -0.15
C THR A 3 -11.50 13.36 0.52
N PRO A 4 -10.20 13.59 0.80
CA PRO A 4 -9.39 12.66 1.59
C PRO A 4 -10.01 12.33 2.96
N ALA A 5 -10.61 13.31 3.63
CA ALA A 5 -11.29 13.12 4.91
C ALA A 5 -12.51 12.20 4.78
N GLN A 6 -13.33 12.39 3.74
CA GLN A 6 -14.49 11.52 3.46
C GLN A 6 -14.08 10.07 3.17
N GLU A 7 -12.97 9.83 2.46
CA GLU A 7 -12.45 8.46 2.30
C GLU A 7 -12.10 7.80 3.63
N ASN A 8 -11.46 8.53 4.55
CA ASN A 8 -11.16 8.00 5.87
C ASN A 8 -12.42 7.77 6.71
N ALA A 9 -13.38 8.70 6.67
CA ALA A 9 -14.65 8.58 7.38
C ALA A 9 -15.42 7.34 6.92
N ARG A 10 -15.47 7.08 5.61
CA ARG A 10 -16.11 5.86 5.07
C ARG A 10 -15.41 4.60 5.51
N MET A 11 -14.07 4.58 5.48
CA MET A 11 -13.32 3.43 5.97
C MET A 11 -13.62 3.18 7.45
N LEU A 12 -13.62 4.23 8.28
CA LEU A 12 -13.95 4.10 9.69
C LEU A 12 -15.41 3.65 9.90
N ALA A 13 -16.38 4.30 9.25
CA ALA A 13 -17.80 3.94 9.31
C ALA A 13 -18.03 2.46 9.00
N ALA A 14 -17.37 1.94 7.96
CA ALA A 14 -17.47 0.53 7.59
C ALA A 14 -16.84 -0.43 8.60
N ILE A 15 -15.81 0.00 9.34
CA ILE A 15 -15.23 -0.80 10.43
C ILE A 15 -16.15 -0.79 11.65
N LEU A 16 -16.69 0.38 11.99
CA LEU A 16 -17.53 0.58 13.18
C LEU A 16 -18.97 0.07 12.98
N GLY A 17 -19.41 -0.09 11.73
CA GLY A 17 -20.81 -0.32 11.42
C GLY A 17 -21.69 0.90 11.72
N SER A 18 -21.12 2.10 11.63
CA SER A 18 -21.81 3.39 11.83
C SER A 18 -21.97 4.15 10.50
N ASP A 19 -22.59 5.33 10.55
CA ASP A 19 -22.70 6.22 9.39
C ASP A 19 -21.41 7.07 9.18
N GLU A 20 -21.31 7.71 8.01
CA GLU A 20 -20.14 8.51 7.62
C GLU A 20 -19.99 9.77 8.49
N ASP A 21 -21.08 10.32 9.02
CA ASP A 21 -21.07 11.56 9.82
C ASP A 21 -20.51 11.31 11.23
N ASP A 22 -20.96 10.26 11.92
CA ASP A 22 -20.39 9.80 13.21
C ASP A 22 -18.91 9.46 13.05
N ALA A 23 -18.54 8.75 11.98
CA ALA A 23 -17.15 8.45 11.69
C ALA A 23 -16.31 9.71 11.43
N SER A 24 -16.86 10.69 10.70
CA SER A 24 -16.19 11.96 10.45
C SER A 24 -15.98 12.76 11.74
N GLU A 25 -16.98 12.82 12.63
CA GLU A 25 -16.86 13.47 13.94
C GLU A 25 -15.77 12.82 14.80
N ARG A 26 -15.69 11.49 14.79
CA ARG A 26 -14.64 10.74 15.50
C ARG A 26 -13.24 10.99 14.95
N LEU A 27 -13.12 11.20 13.64
CA LEU A 27 -11.85 11.55 12.99
C LEU A 27 -11.46 13.03 13.17
N ASN A 28 -12.40 13.89 13.55
CA ASN A 28 -12.15 15.29 13.90
C ASN A 28 -11.50 15.40 15.30
N ARG A 29 -10.36 14.72 15.47
CA ARG A 29 -9.54 14.68 16.66
C ARG A 29 -8.10 14.95 16.27
N ALA A 30 -7.29 15.35 17.24
CA ALA A 30 -5.88 15.62 17.06
C ALA A 30 -5.00 14.88 18.08
N VAL A 31 -3.81 14.51 17.62
CA VAL A 31 -2.75 13.93 18.44
C VAL A 31 -1.64 14.96 18.61
N LEU A 32 -1.25 15.23 19.85
CA LEU A 32 -0.02 15.93 20.15
C LEU A 32 1.16 14.97 20.04
N VAL A 33 2.08 15.21 19.11
CA VAL A 33 3.32 14.42 19.01
C VAL A 33 4.43 15.17 19.74
N THR A 34 4.99 14.54 20.78
CA THR A 34 6.05 15.09 21.62
C THR A 34 7.31 14.23 21.45
N ALA A 35 8.39 14.83 20.97
CA ALA A 35 9.67 14.15 20.75
C ALA A 35 10.84 15.08 21.13
N PRO A 36 12.03 14.56 21.47
CA PRO A 36 13.21 15.38 21.67
C PRO A 36 13.58 16.12 20.36
N PRO A 37 14.24 17.28 20.45
CA PRO A 37 14.67 18.01 19.26
C PRO A 37 15.80 17.27 18.53
N GLY A 38 15.59 17.00 17.24
CA GLY A 38 16.61 16.41 16.37
C GLY A 38 16.91 14.92 16.62
N GLY A 39 17.83 14.37 15.83
CA GLY A 39 18.25 12.97 15.93
C GLY A 39 17.20 11.97 15.45
N ALA A 40 17.43 10.69 15.78
CA ALA A 40 16.64 9.58 15.26
C ALA A 40 15.20 9.54 15.82
N ASP A 41 14.98 9.95 17.06
CA ASP A 41 13.64 9.99 17.65
C ASP A 41 12.78 11.06 17.00
N ALA A 42 13.34 12.25 16.73
CA ALA A 42 12.64 13.30 15.99
C ALA A 42 12.33 12.87 14.55
N ALA A 43 13.27 12.21 13.88
CA ALA A 43 13.05 11.68 12.54
C ALA A 43 11.94 10.62 12.54
N TRP A 44 11.96 9.69 13.49
CA TRP A 44 10.91 8.67 13.62
C TRP A 44 9.55 9.29 13.99
N ALA A 45 9.53 10.29 14.86
CA ALA A 45 8.33 11.05 15.20
C ALA A 45 7.72 11.72 13.96
N ALA A 46 8.54 12.29 13.07
CA ALA A 46 8.08 12.86 11.81
C ALA A 46 7.46 11.78 10.89
N GLU A 47 8.05 10.57 10.83
CA GLU A 47 7.49 9.47 10.04
C GLU A 47 6.12 9.00 10.58
N VAL A 48 5.95 8.94 11.90
CA VAL A 48 4.67 8.60 12.55
C VAL A 48 3.64 9.71 12.35
N ALA A 49 4.03 10.97 12.58
CA ALA A 49 3.19 12.14 12.38
C ALA A 49 2.68 12.24 10.93
N ALA A 50 3.54 12.02 9.94
CA ALA A 50 3.15 12.03 8.53
C ALA A 50 2.11 10.96 8.18
N LEU A 51 2.12 9.81 8.86
CA LEU A 51 1.10 8.76 8.70
C LEU A 51 -0.23 9.15 9.36
N LEU A 52 -0.17 9.69 10.58
CA LEU A 52 -1.35 10.12 11.34
C LEU A 52 -2.05 11.30 10.70
N ALA A 53 -1.29 12.28 10.20
CA ALA A 53 -1.80 13.52 9.58
C ALA A 53 -2.64 13.26 8.32
N ARG A 54 -2.58 12.05 7.75
CA ARG A 54 -3.46 11.66 6.64
C ARG A 54 -4.85 11.21 7.08
N THR A 55 -5.07 11.00 8.37
CA THR A 55 -6.31 10.45 8.94
C THR A 55 -6.93 11.37 10.00
N VAL A 56 -6.10 11.95 10.88
CA VAL A 56 -6.50 12.80 12.01
C VAL A 56 -5.61 14.04 12.08
N GLY A 57 -5.98 15.03 12.88
CA GLY A 57 -5.12 16.17 13.17
C GLY A 57 -3.83 15.74 13.87
N VAL A 58 -2.72 16.39 13.54
CA VAL A 58 -1.45 16.24 14.24
C VAL A 58 -0.93 17.61 14.60
N VAL A 59 -0.70 17.84 15.89
CA VAL A 59 -0.20 19.10 16.42
C VAL A 59 1.13 18.88 17.13
N THR A 60 1.95 19.93 17.18
CA THR A 60 3.27 19.86 17.83
C THR A 60 3.39 20.81 19.02
N SER A 61 2.43 21.73 19.20
CA SER A 61 2.35 22.63 20.34
C SER A 61 1.29 22.15 21.34
N PRO A 62 1.59 22.17 22.66
CA PRO A 62 0.57 21.87 23.68
C PRO A 62 -0.49 22.97 23.82
N ALA A 63 -0.31 24.13 23.16
CA ALA A 63 -1.31 25.18 23.12
C ALA A 63 -2.46 24.89 22.13
N GLU A 64 -2.26 23.93 21.23
CA GLU A 64 -3.27 23.49 20.28
C GLU A 64 -4.14 22.38 20.89
N GLU A 65 -5.41 22.31 20.50
CA GLU A 65 -6.35 21.32 21.03
C GLU A 65 -5.98 19.90 20.55
N ALA A 66 -5.78 18.98 21.49
CA ALA A 66 -5.50 17.56 21.23
C ALA A 66 -6.22 16.68 22.27
N GLN A 67 -6.50 15.42 21.89
CA GLN A 67 -7.18 14.45 22.76
C GLN A 67 -6.26 13.32 23.23
N LEU A 68 -5.07 13.20 22.64
CA LEU A 68 -4.06 12.20 22.96
C LEU A 68 -2.67 12.80 22.80
N GLU A 69 -1.74 12.45 23.69
CA GLU A 69 -0.32 12.75 23.53
C GLU A 69 0.47 11.46 23.19
N LEU A 70 1.23 11.49 22.08
CA LEU A 70 2.21 10.47 21.75
C LEU A 70 3.61 10.99 22.11
N VAL A 71 4.20 10.43 23.17
CA VAL A 71 5.53 10.79 23.66
C VAL A 71 6.56 9.82 23.10
N ILE A 72 7.53 10.32 22.34
CA ILE A 72 8.53 9.54 21.63
C ILE A 72 9.92 9.77 22.24
N GLY A 73 10.63 8.68 22.50
CA GLY A 73 11.97 8.70 23.09
C GLY A 73 11.96 9.16 24.55
N GLU A 74 13.01 9.86 24.95
CA GLU A 74 13.21 10.35 26.34
C GLU A 74 12.53 11.71 26.61
N ALA A 75 11.59 12.14 25.74
CA ALA A 75 10.88 13.40 25.94
C ALA A 75 9.97 13.32 27.18
N ALA A 76 9.89 14.42 27.93
CA ALA A 76 8.87 14.58 28.95
C ALA A 76 7.51 14.86 28.30
N ALA A 77 6.46 14.22 28.81
CA ALA A 77 5.09 14.57 28.44
C ALA A 77 4.83 16.07 28.72
N ARG A 78 4.08 16.72 27.84
CA ARG A 78 3.79 18.16 27.92
C ARG A 78 2.36 18.45 28.36
N THR A 79 1.53 17.43 28.52
CA THR A 79 0.13 17.55 28.91
C THR A 79 -0.30 16.49 29.93
N ASP A 80 -1.50 16.66 30.48
CA ASP A 80 -2.18 15.68 31.33
C ASP A 80 -3.14 14.76 30.55
N LEU A 81 -3.10 14.80 29.22
CA LEU A 81 -3.94 13.97 28.35
C LEU A 81 -3.64 12.47 28.55
N PRO A 82 -4.59 11.59 28.11
CA PRO A 82 -4.25 10.21 27.82
C PRO A 82 -3.00 10.16 26.93
N ARG A 83 -2.14 9.16 27.16
CA ARG A 83 -0.83 9.13 26.52
C ARG A 83 -0.40 7.74 26.08
N LEU A 84 0.34 7.71 24.99
CA LEU A 84 1.19 6.60 24.60
C LEU A 84 2.64 7.03 24.70
N HIS A 85 3.49 6.10 25.09
CA HIS A 85 4.93 6.23 25.04
C HIS A 85 5.48 5.30 23.97
N ALA A 86 6.41 5.81 23.18
CA ALA A 86 7.07 5.04 22.15
C ALA A 86 8.59 5.22 22.21
N ALA A 87 9.33 4.14 22.09
CA ALA A 87 10.79 4.16 22.05
C ALA A 87 11.29 3.28 20.89
N ILE A 88 12.43 3.68 20.33
CA ILE A 88 13.08 2.97 19.23
C ILE A 88 14.60 2.97 19.40
N ASP A 89 15.22 1.84 19.08
CA ASP A 89 16.66 1.63 19.03
C ASP A 89 16.99 0.57 17.96
N ALA A 90 18.25 0.18 17.83
CA ALA A 90 18.69 -0.78 16.82
C ALA A 90 18.07 -2.18 16.95
N GLY A 91 17.55 -2.56 18.11
CA GLY A 91 16.90 -3.87 18.31
C GLY A 91 15.41 -3.86 17.94
N GLY A 92 14.74 -2.72 18.05
CA GLY A 92 13.32 -2.65 17.75
C GLY A 92 12.62 -1.37 18.16
N ALA A 93 11.30 -1.42 18.10
CA ALA A 93 10.40 -0.36 18.55
C ALA A 93 9.37 -0.90 19.54
N THR A 94 9.04 -0.12 20.56
CA THR A 94 7.97 -0.42 21.52
C THR A 94 7.01 0.75 21.61
N VAL A 95 5.71 0.45 21.68
CA VAL A 95 4.65 1.40 22.03
C VAL A 95 3.84 0.85 23.20
N ASP A 96 3.64 1.64 24.25
CA ASP A 96 2.92 1.24 25.47
C ASP A 96 2.15 2.44 26.05
N VAL A 97 1.15 2.17 26.88
CA VAL A 97 0.45 3.18 27.71
C VAL A 97 1.28 3.59 28.92
N ARG A 98 2.30 2.80 29.29
CA ARG A 98 3.28 3.13 30.33
C ARG A 98 4.55 3.72 29.72
N PRO A 99 5.31 4.55 30.45
CA PRO A 99 6.63 4.99 30.01
C PRO A 99 7.52 3.84 29.58
N VAL A 100 8.05 3.94 28.36
CA VAL A 100 9.04 3.00 27.82
C VAL A 100 10.37 3.73 27.71
N GLY A 101 11.38 3.23 28.41
CA GLY A 101 12.74 3.73 28.25
C GLY A 101 13.39 3.12 27.00
N ARG A 102 14.36 3.82 26.41
CA ARG A 102 15.26 3.18 25.44
C ARG A 102 16.02 2.05 26.13
N THR A 103 16.35 0.99 25.39
CA THR A 103 17.26 -0.05 25.92
C THR A 103 18.73 0.42 25.97
N GLY A 104 19.02 1.64 25.50
CA GLY A 104 20.37 2.21 25.42
C GLY A 104 21.13 1.81 24.15
N GLY A 105 20.49 1.09 23.22
CA GLY A 105 21.07 0.76 21.92
C GLY A 105 21.26 1.97 21.00
N PRO A 106 22.13 1.86 19.97
CA PRO A 106 22.28 2.91 18.96
C PRO A 106 20.96 3.12 18.20
N PRO A 107 20.81 4.24 17.48
CA PRO A 107 19.67 4.44 16.58
C PRO A 107 19.54 3.31 15.55
N PRO A 108 18.31 2.92 15.17
CA PRO A 108 18.11 1.94 14.10
C PRO A 108 18.47 2.51 12.73
N HIS A 109 18.62 1.61 11.76
CA HIS A 109 18.62 2.00 10.36
C HIS A 109 17.29 2.70 9.99
N PRO A 110 17.29 3.82 9.23
CA PRO A 110 16.07 4.59 8.95
C PRO A 110 14.95 3.80 8.27
N LEU A 111 15.27 2.82 7.41
CA LEU A 111 14.27 1.90 6.84
C LEU A 111 13.49 1.14 7.94
N LEU A 112 14.19 0.64 8.96
CA LEU A 112 13.56 -0.12 10.05
C LEU A 112 12.66 0.80 10.90
N ALA A 113 13.09 2.05 11.11
CA ALA A 113 12.27 3.08 11.73
C ALA A 113 10.99 3.39 10.92
N ALA A 114 11.09 3.48 9.58
CA ALA A 114 9.93 3.67 8.72
C ALA A 114 8.94 2.49 8.80
N VAL A 115 9.43 1.24 8.88
CA VAL A 115 8.58 0.06 9.14
C VAL A 115 7.92 0.17 10.51
N ALA A 116 8.65 0.55 11.56
CA ALA A 116 8.14 0.72 12.92
C ALA A 116 7.14 1.88 13.09
N ALA A 117 7.21 2.90 12.23
CA ALA A 117 6.27 4.02 12.26
C ALA A 117 4.83 3.58 11.96
N CYS A 118 4.65 2.52 11.16
CA CYS A 118 3.33 2.01 10.79
C CYS A 118 2.54 1.42 11.97
N PRO A 119 3.06 0.44 12.74
CA PRO A 119 2.36 -0.05 13.94
C PRO A 119 2.24 1.01 15.04
N ALA A 120 3.18 1.96 15.14
CA ALA A 120 3.05 3.08 16.07
C ALA A 120 1.87 4.01 15.72
N ALA A 121 1.71 4.35 14.43
CA ALA A 121 0.54 5.08 13.96
C ALA A 121 -0.76 4.31 14.19
N ALA A 122 -0.76 2.98 13.96
CA ALA A 122 -1.93 2.13 14.21
C ALA A 122 -2.34 2.11 15.69
N ALA A 123 -1.38 1.94 16.61
CA ALA A 123 -1.60 1.98 18.05
C ALA A 123 -2.17 3.34 18.50
N THR A 124 -1.57 4.42 17.99
CA THR A 124 -2.00 5.79 18.29
C THR A 124 -3.43 6.04 17.83
N LEU A 125 -3.77 5.67 16.59
CA LEU A 125 -5.12 5.80 16.07
C LEU A 125 -6.11 4.94 16.86
N ARG A 126 -5.74 3.71 17.23
CA ARG A 126 -6.60 2.83 18.04
C ARG A 126 -6.90 3.42 19.41
N MET A 127 -5.92 4.04 20.07
CA MET A 127 -6.12 4.67 21.38
C MET A 127 -6.90 5.99 21.27
N LEU A 128 -6.66 6.79 20.22
CA LEU A 128 -7.35 8.05 20.00
C LEU A 128 -8.86 7.86 19.78
N LEU A 129 -9.23 6.85 18.98
CA LEU A 129 -10.62 6.56 18.64
C LEU A 129 -11.36 5.77 19.73
N ASP A 130 -10.62 4.99 20.53
CA ASP A 130 -11.10 4.18 21.65
C ASP A 130 -12.39 3.40 21.41
N ASP A 131 -12.50 2.74 20.26
CA ASP A 131 -13.70 1.98 19.90
C ASP A 131 -13.42 0.46 19.90
N PRO A 132 -14.27 -0.37 20.54
CA PRO A 132 -14.10 -1.82 20.57
C PRO A 132 -14.26 -2.52 19.21
N ALA A 133 -14.92 -1.90 18.23
CA ALA A 133 -15.05 -2.44 16.87
C ALA A 133 -13.75 -2.33 16.06
N LEU A 134 -12.84 -1.44 16.45
CA LEU A 134 -11.52 -1.36 15.84
C LEU A 134 -10.66 -2.59 16.19
N PRO A 135 -9.80 -3.06 15.27
CA PRO A 135 -8.89 -4.16 15.56
C PRO A 135 -8.05 -3.91 16.82
N ALA A 136 -7.94 -4.94 17.66
CA ALA A 136 -7.28 -4.84 18.94
C ALA A 136 -5.75 -4.67 18.80
N VAL A 137 -5.21 -3.74 19.57
CA VAL A 137 -3.77 -3.53 19.76
C VAL A 137 -3.41 -4.01 21.17
N ALA A 138 -2.41 -4.88 21.27
CA ALA A 138 -1.90 -5.35 22.56
C ALA A 138 -0.73 -4.47 23.01
N TYR A 139 -0.77 -4.00 24.26
CA TYR A 139 0.30 -3.23 24.88
C TYR A 139 1.09 -4.09 25.89
N PRO A 140 2.43 -4.03 25.91
CA PRO A 140 3.29 -3.31 24.96
C PRO A 140 3.22 -3.91 23.54
N LEU A 141 3.08 -3.03 22.54
CA LEU A 141 3.23 -3.37 21.14
C LEU A 141 4.71 -3.33 20.81
N ARG A 142 5.33 -4.50 20.57
CA ARG A 142 6.76 -4.63 20.31
C ARG A 142 7.03 -5.13 18.90
N LEU A 143 7.80 -4.36 18.14
CA LEU A 143 8.42 -4.78 16.89
C LEU A 143 9.90 -5.04 17.13
N ASP A 144 10.29 -6.30 17.04
CA ASP A 144 11.67 -6.74 17.02
C ASP A 144 12.17 -6.77 15.56
N PHE A 145 13.26 -6.07 15.26
CA PHE A 145 13.74 -5.93 13.88
C PHE A 145 14.29 -7.23 13.30
N ASP A 146 14.73 -8.17 14.13
CA ASP A 146 15.13 -9.51 13.67
C ASP A 146 13.96 -10.26 13.02
N GLN A 147 12.71 -9.94 13.42
CA GLN A 147 11.50 -10.53 12.83
C GLN A 147 11.30 -10.13 11.36
N LEU A 148 11.89 -9.01 10.91
CA LEU A 148 11.87 -8.61 9.51
C LEU A 148 12.80 -9.53 8.69
N GLY A 149 13.86 -10.03 9.32
CA GLY A 149 14.86 -10.95 8.77
C GLY A 149 15.60 -10.38 7.57
N VAL A 150 15.90 -9.07 7.62
CA VAL A 150 16.81 -8.40 6.69
C VAL A 150 18.21 -8.50 7.27
N PRO A 151 19.19 -9.10 6.58
CA PRO A 151 20.57 -9.09 7.05
C PRO A 151 21.12 -7.67 7.13
N ASP A 152 21.89 -7.33 8.17
CA ASP A 152 22.47 -5.98 8.35
C ASP A 152 23.26 -5.50 7.14
N ALA A 153 24.04 -6.39 6.52
CA ALA A 153 24.80 -6.08 5.31
C ALA A 153 23.88 -5.61 4.16
N ALA A 154 22.66 -6.14 4.07
CA ALA A 154 21.68 -5.77 3.04
C ALA A 154 21.09 -4.37 3.24
N LEU A 155 21.13 -3.81 4.46
CA LEU A 155 20.71 -2.43 4.71
C LEU A 155 21.73 -1.42 4.17
N ALA A 156 23.01 -1.82 4.11
CA ALA A 156 24.10 -0.99 3.60
C ALA A 156 24.38 -1.18 2.10
N THR A 157 23.75 -2.15 1.43
CA THR A 157 23.99 -2.40 0.01
C THR A 157 23.33 -1.35 -0.88
N THR A 158 23.96 -1.10 -2.03
CA THR A 158 23.36 -0.33 -3.11
C THR A 158 22.29 -1.17 -3.80
N VAL A 159 21.11 -0.58 -4.03
CA VAL A 159 19.98 -1.23 -4.69
C VAL A 159 19.85 -0.67 -6.10
N ASP A 160 20.32 -1.43 -7.09
CA ASP A 160 20.12 -1.09 -8.51
C ASP A 160 18.73 -1.53 -8.98
N LEU A 161 17.98 -0.58 -9.53
CA LEU A 161 16.61 -0.78 -10.00
C LEU A 161 16.46 -0.67 -11.53
N SER A 162 17.57 -0.64 -12.28
CA SER A 162 17.57 -0.45 -13.74
C SER A 162 16.77 -1.52 -14.51
N ASP A 163 16.72 -2.74 -13.98
CA ASP A 163 15.98 -3.87 -14.55
C ASP A 163 14.62 -4.13 -13.88
N ALA A 164 14.17 -3.19 -13.03
CA ALA A 164 12.92 -3.25 -12.32
C ALA A 164 11.86 -2.33 -12.92
N VAL A 165 10.60 -2.76 -12.82
CA VAL A 165 9.42 -1.96 -13.16
C VAL A 165 8.49 -1.95 -11.96
N LEU A 166 8.13 -0.76 -11.50
CA LEU A 166 7.09 -0.53 -10.50
C LEU A 166 5.73 -0.52 -11.22
N VAL A 167 4.92 -1.53 -10.96
CA VAL A 167 3.61 -1.72 -11.59
C VAL A 167 2.52 -1.26 -10.63
N GLY A 168 1.87 -0.16 -10.97
CA GLY A 168 0.97 0.60 -10.11
C GLY A 168 1.67 1.76 -9.40
N ALA A 169 1.00 2.89 -9.33
CA ALA A 169 1.39 4.13 -8.65
C ALA A 169 0.33 4.51 -7.58
N GLY A 170 -0.22 3.49 -6.92
CA GLY A 170 -1.18 3.63 -5.83
C GLY A 170 -0.53 3.74 -4.45
N ALA A 171 -1.33 3.70 -3.40
CA ALA A 171 -0.90 3.89 -2.00
C ALA A 171 0.28 2.99 -1.57
N VAL A 172 0.28 1.72 -1.99
CA VAL A 172 1.36 0.77 -1.70
C VAL A 172 2.66 1.18 -2.41
N ALA A 173 2.57 1.70 -3.65
CA ALA A 173 3.71 2.25 -4.39
C ALA A 173 4.33 3.45 -3.66
N HIS A 174 3.50 4.36 -3.15
CA HIS A 174 3.96 5.50 -2.34
C HIS A 174 4.65 5.02 -1.05
N GLY A 175 4.09 4.01 -0.37
CA GLY A 175 4.74 3.38 0.78
C GLY A 175 6.10 2.76 0.43
N PHE A 176 6.18 2.07 -0.71
CA PHE A 176 7.41 1.45 -1.21
C PHE A 176 8.48 2.50 -1.50
N VAL A 177 8.15 3.53 -2.30
CA VAL A 177 9.09 4.60 -2.67
C VAL A 177 9.52 5.40 -1.43
N ARG A 178 8.61 5.68 -0.49
CA ARG A 178 8.96 6.35 0.77
C ARG A 178 9.89 5.50 1.65
N ALA A 179 9.71 4.19 1.71
CA ALA A 179 10.62 3.32 2.44
C ALA A 179 11.97 3.18 1.72
N LEU A 180 11.98 3.13 0.39
CA LEU A 180 13.16 2.97 -0.45
C LEU A 180 14.16 4.13 -0.31
N ARG A 181 13.70 5.35 -0.02
CA ARG A 181 14.57 6.54 0.14
C ARG A 181 15.62 6.41 1.25
N HIS A 182 15.38 5.48 2.17
CA HIS A 182 16.30 5.19 3.27
C HIS A 182 17.44 4.26 2.86
N LEU A 183 17.48 3.83 1.60
CA LEU A 183 18.52 3.00 1.02
C LEU A 183 19.22 3.79 -0.09
N ARG A 184 20.45 3.38 -0.41
CA ARG A 184 21.13 3.88 -1.60
C ARG A 184 20.56 3.21 -2.84
N ALA A 185 19.47 3.73 -3.37
CA ALA A 185 18.86 3.27 -4.60
C ALA A 185 19.48 3.99 -5.81
N VAL A 186 19.80 3.23 -6.86
CA VAL A 186 20.46 3.76 -8.07
C VAL A 186 19.81 3.26 -9.35
N GLY A 187 20.14 3.90 -10.47
CA GLY A 187 19.77 3.44 -11.81
C GLY A 187 18.50 4.11 -12.32
N ARG A 188 17.61 3.33 -12.95
CA ARG A 188 16.35 3.83 -13.50
C ARG A 188 15.16 2.94 -13.16
N LEU A 189 14.22 3.45 -12.38
CA LEU A 189 12.97 2.75 -12.07
C LEU A 189 11.84 3.25 -12.96
N ARG A 190 11.31 2.36 -13.80
CA ARG A 190 10.10 2.63 -14.59
C ARG A 190 8.86 2.51 -13.72
N ILE A 191 7.94 3.47 -13.81
CA ILE A 191 6.66 3.44 -13.10
C ILE A 191 5.53 3.32 -14.12
N VAL A 192 4.79 2.21 -14.10
CA VAL A 192 3.70 1.92 -15.04
C VAL A 192 2.36 2.01 -14.32
N ASP A 193 1.58 3.04 -14.62
CA ASP A 193 0.19 3.17 -14.16
C ASP A 193 -0.63 4.00 -15.17
N PRO A 194 -1.75 3.48 -15.69
CA PRO A 194 -2.58 4.20 -16.67
C PRO A 194 -3.59 5.16 -16.03
N LYS A 195 -3.70 5.21 -14.70
CA LYS A 195 -4.76 5.94 -14.00
C LYS A 195 -4.29 7.36 -13.63
N THR A 196 -5.27 8.25 -13.47
CA THR A 196 -5.09 9.59 -12.89
C THR A 196 -5.35 9.59 -11.39
N VAL A 197 -4.79 10.59 -10.69
CA VAL A 197 -4.97 10.82 -9.25
C VAL A 197 -6.42 11.22 -8.97
N GLY A 198 -7.12 10.40 -8.18
CA GLY A 198 -8.45 10.72 -7.68
C GLY A 198 -8.37 11.58 -6.42
N SER A 199 -9.43 12.37 -6.16
CA SER A 199 -9.53 13.27 -5.01
C SER A 199 -9.42 12.57 -3.64
N GLY A 200 -9.73 11.28 -3.59
CA GLY A 200 -9.55 10.46 -2.40
C GLY A 200 -8.15 9.87 -2.22
N ASN A 201 -7.23 9.97 -3.19
CA ASN A 201 -5.90 9.36 -3.09
C ASN A 201 -4.95 10.03 -2.07
N PRO A 202 -4.97 11.36 -1.88
CA PRO A 202 -4.12 12.02 -0.87
C PRO A 202 -4.34 11.53 0.57
N ASN A 203 -5.43 10.81 0.88
CA ASN A 203 -5.66 10.22 2.21
C ASN A 203 -4.65 9.11 2.58
N ARG A 204 -3.91 8.58 1.61
CA ARG A 204 -2.98 7.44 1.83
C ARG A 204 -1.77 7.43 0.91
N CYS A 205 -1.77 8.21 -0.17
CA CYS A 205 -0.62 8.39 -1.04
C CYS A 205 0.25 9.55 -0.54
N LEU A 206 1.27 9.23 0.24
CA LEU A 206 2.00 10.23 1.06
C LEU A 206 2.80 11.30 0.30
N TYR A 207 3.06 11.09 -0.99
CA TYR A 207 3.71 12.09 -1.84
C TYR A 207 2.72 13.05 -2.50
N LEU A 208 1.42 12.75 -2.48
CA LEU A 208 0.40 13.54 -3.16
C LEU A 208 -0.20 14.59 -2.23
N GLY A 209 -0.50 15.74 -2.81
CA GLY A 209 -1.38 16.77 -2.28
C GLY A 209 -2.65 16.93 -3.11
N ASP A 210 -3.51 17.86 -2.72
CA ASP A 210 -4.77 18.16 -3.44
C ASP A 210 -4.50 18.73 -4.84
N GLU A 211 -3.36 19.40 -5.01
CA GLU A 211 -2.92 19.95 -6.30
C GLU A 211 -2.53 18.88 -7.33
N ASP A 212 -2.37 17.62 -6.90
CA ASP A 212 -2.05 16.52 -7.81
C ASP A 212 -3.30 15.84 -8.39
N VAL A 213 -4.50 16.19 -7.92
CA VAL A 213 -5.75 15.58 -8.39
C VAL A 213 -5.95 15.83 -9.88
N GLY A 214 -6.30 14.77 -10.61
CA GLY A 214 -6.47 14.77 -12.07
C GLY A 214 -5.19 14.52 -12.87
N ARG A 215 -4.01 14.59 -12.26
CA ARG A 215 -2.73 14.28 -12.92
C ARG A 215 -2.55 12.78 -13.10
N ASP A 216 -1.73 12.35 -14.06
CA ASP A 216 -1.36 10.94 -14.21
C ASP A 216 -0.59 10.45 -12.98
N LYS A 217 -0.98 9.31 -12.39
CA LYS A 217 -0.39 8.82 -11.14
C LYS A 217 1.10 8.52 -11.26
N ALA A 218 1.50 7.88 -12.36
CA ALA A 218 2.90 7.55 -12.59
C ALA A 218 3.77 8.82 -12.63
N VAL A 219 3.30 9.86 -13.31
CA VAL A 219 3.98 11.17 -13.42
C VAL A 219 4.04 11.86 -12.07
N ALA A 220 2.90 11.99 -11.39
CA ALA A 220 2.81 12.66 -10.08
C ALA A 220 3.73 11.99 -9.04
N LEU A 221 3.74 10.66 -8.95
CA LEU A 221 4.64 9.94 -8.04
C LEU A 221 6.12 10.15 -8.40
N ALA A 222 6.47 10.03 -9.69
CA ALA A 222 7.85 10.20 -10.15
C ALA A 222 8.42 11.58 -9.79
N GLU A 223 7.66 12.64 -10.08
CA GLU A 223 8.10 14.02 -9.81
C GLU A 223 8.18 14.32 -8.31
N ARG A 224 7.15 13.94 -7.54
CA ARG A 224 7.10 14.23 -6.09
C ARG A 224 8.16 13.47 -5.31
N ALA A 225 8.54 12.28 -5.76
CA ALA A 225 9.57 11.49 -5.12
C ALA A 225 10.99 11.86 -5.56
N ALA A 226 11.18 12.52 -6.71
CA ALA A 226 12.51 12.74 -7.29
C ALA A 226 13.53 13.39 -6.32
N ALA A 227 13.08 14.31 -5.47
CA ALA A 227 13.95 14.98 -4.49
C ALA A 227 14.54 14.04 -3.44
N ASP A 228 13.88 12.91 -3.15
CA ASP A 228 14.35 11.90 -2.20
C ASP A 228 15.43 10.98 -2.81
N PHE A 229 15.71 11.09 -4.13
CA PHE A 229 16.51 10.12 -4.90
C PHE A 229 17.52 10.78 -5.85
N PRO A 230 18.72 11.14 -5.36
CA PRO A 230 19.74 11.80 -6.19
C PRO A 230 20.41 10.88 -7.23
N GLU A 231 20.46 9.57 -6.97
CA GLU A 231 21.14 8.59 -7.84
C GLU A 231 20.17 7.65 -8.60
N LEU A 232 18.86 7.78 -8.40
CA LEU A 232 17.82 6.99 -9.05
C LEU A 232 16.91 7.90 -9.88
N ALA A 233 16.82 7.63 -11.19
CA ALA A 233 15.86 8.30 -12.05
C ALA A 233 14.54 7.54 -12.10
N PHE A 234 13.42 8.26 -11.96
CA PHE A 234 12.09 7.72 -12.23
C PHE A 234 11.69 7.97 -13.70
N GLU A 235 11.23 6.93 -14.39
CA GLU A 235 10.69 7.01 -15.75
C GLU A 235 9.19 6.70 -15.71
N PRO A 236 8.30 7.71 -15.68
CA PRO A 236 6.87 7.49 -15.63
C PRO A 236 6.33 7.08 -17.01
N LEU A 237 5.49 6.04 -17.03
CA LEU A 237 4.87 5.48 -18.23
C LEU A 237 3.35 5.39 -18.01
N VAL A 238 2.59 6.26 -18.67
CA VAL A 238 1.12 6.33 -18.57
C VAL A 238 0.47 5.29 -19.49
N GLN A 239 0.58 4.03 -19.09
CA GLN A 239 0.03 2.88 -19.80
C GLN A 239 -0.22 1.72 -18.84
N ASP A 240 -0.95 0.70 -19.27
CA ASP A 240 -1.05 -0.54 -18.50
C ASP A 240 0.20 -1.44 -18.70
N PHE A 241 0.34 -2.44 -17.83
CA PHE A 241 1.51 -3.31 -17.84
C PHE A 241 1.60 -4.21 -19.07
N SER A 242 0.47 -4.60 -19.68
CA SER A 242 0.48 -5.42 -20.90
C SER A 242 0.97 -4.59 -22.09
N ALA A 243 0.53 -3.33 -22.20
CA ALA A 243 1.03 -2.39 -23.19
C ALA A 243 2.55 -2.17 -23.03
N TYR A 244 3.03 -2.00 -21.80
CA TYR A 244 4.47 -1.95 -21.50
C TYR A 244 5.19 -3.20 -22.02
N CYS A 245 4.76 -4.41 -21.63
CA CYS A 245 5.42 -5.66 -22.02
C CYS A 245 5.39 -5.91 -23.53
N LYS A 246 4.35 -5.48 -24.25
CA LYS A 246 4.32 -5.55 -25.72
C LYS A 246 5.41 -4.70 -26.37
N SER A 247 5.77 -3.57 -25.76
CA SER A 247 6.76 -2.64 -26.30
C SER A 247 8.19 -2.96 -25.85
N ALA A 248 8.38 -3.43 -24.62
CA ALA A 248 9.68 -3.58 -23.99
C ALA A 248 10.07 -5.05 -23.70
N GLY A 249 9.14 -5.99 -23.89
CA GLY A 249 9.26 -7.34 -23.37
C GLY A 249 8.96 -7.44 -21.87
N PRO A 250 8.90 -8.66 -21.33
CA PRO A 250 8.67 -8.88 -19.90
C PRO A 250 9.89 -8.43 -19.07
N PRO A 251 9.70 -7.70 -17.96
CA PRO A 251 10.83 -7.20 -17.18
C PRO A 251 11.49 -8.30 -16.36
N ALA A 252 12.79 -8.12 -16.06
CA ALA A 252 13.50 -9.02 -15.16
C ALA A 252 12.92 -8.97 -13.74
N THR A 253 12.49 -7.79 -13.26
CA THR A 253 11.76 -7.66 -11.99
C THR A 253 10.50 -6.79 -12.14
N ALA A 254 9.35 -7.32 -11.75
CA ALA A 254 8.12 -6.56 -11.55
C ALA A 254 7.87 -6.35 -10.04
N ILE A 255 7.82 -5.09 -9.62
CA ILE A 255 7.43 -4.68 -8.27
C ILE A 255 5.96 -4.30 -8.34
N VAL A 256 5.08 -5.16 -7.84
CA VAL A 256 3.64 -5.12 -8.06
C VAL A 256 2.92 -4.49 -6.88
N THR A 257 2.20 -3.40 -7.13
CA THR A 257 1.50 -2.62 -6.10
C THR A 257 0.06 -2.25 -6.49
N VAL A 258 -0.46 -2.88 -7.54
CA VAL A 258 -1.83 -2.67 -8.05
C VAL A 258 -2.90 -3.05 -7.01
N ASP A 259 -4.14 -2.60 -7.19
CA ASP A 259 -5.19 -2.72 -6.16
C ASP A 259 -6.20 -3.85 -6.41
N SER A 260 -6.06 -4.64 -7.50
CA SER A 260 -6.99 -5.71 -7.82
C SER A 260 -6.32 -7.06 -8.03
N ARG A 261 -7.04 -8.14 -7.66
CA ARG A 261 -6.64 -9.52 -7.90
C ARG A 261 -6.50 -9.79 -9.39
N ARG A 262 -7.46 -9.29 -10.17
CA ARG A 262 -7.46 -9.37 -11.63
C ARG A 262 -6.21 -8.75 -12.26
N ALA A 263 -5.84 -7.52 -11.88
CA ALA A 263 -4.64 -6.87 -12.42
C ALA A 263 -3.39 -7.68 -12.11
N ARG A 264 -3.26 -8.21 -10.89
CA ARG A 264 -2.17 -9.13 -10.51
C ARG A 264 -2.13 -10.37 -11.39
N ARG A 265 -3.27 -11.02 -11.63
CA ARG A 265 -3.33 -12.16 -12.58
C ARG A 265 -2.93 -11.76 -14.00
N GLY A 266 -3.30 -10.57 -14.45
CA GLY A 266 -2.86 -10.00 -15.73
C GLY A 266 -1.34 -9.84 -15.79
N ILE A 267 -0.74 -9.25 -14.77
CA ILE A 267 0.73 -9.07 -14.65
C ILE A 267 1.45 -10.43 -14.66
N GLN A 268 0.91 -11.43 -13.97
CA GLN A 268 1.49 -12.78 -13.96
C GLN A 268 1.53 -13.41 -15.36
N LYS A 269 0.54 -13.12 -16.22
CA LYS A 269 0.47 -13.64 -17.60
C LYS A 269 1.55 -13.07 -18.51
N GLU A 270 2.05 -11.89 -18.19
CA GLU A 270 3.17 -11.28 -18.91
C GLU A 270 4.53 -11.89 -18.49
N LEU A 271 4.58 -12.93 -17.65
CA LEU A 271 5.79 -13.70 -17.33
C LEU A 271 7.03 -12.87 -16.90
N PRO A 272 6.94 -11.92 -15.95
CA PRO A 272 8.13 -11.26 -15.42
C PRO A 272 9.08 -12.26 -14.74
N GLY A 273 10.40 -12.05 -14.89
CA GLY A 273 11.42 -12.97 -14.38
C GLY A 273 11.43 -13.10 -12.85
N ARG A 274 11.08 -12.02 -12.16
CA ARG A 274 10.88 -11.95 -10.71
C ARG A 274 9.67 -11.07 -10.40
N VAL A 275 8.88 -11.48 -9.42
CA VAL A 275 7.79 -10.67 -8.86
C VAL A 275 8.07 -10.41 -7.39
N LEU A 276 7.93 -9.15 -7.00
CA LEU A 276 7.80 -8.71 -5.62
C LEU A 276 6.43 -8.02 -5.53
N ASP A 277 5.49 -8.59 -4.80
CA ASP A 277 4.12 -8.10 -4.70
C ASP A 277 3.78 -7.73 -3.25
N ALA A 278 3.05 -6.63 -3.09
CA ALA A 278 2.34 -6.36 -1.85
C ALA A 278 0.90 -5.92 -2.12
N SER A 279 0.00 -6.32 -1.24
CA SER A 279 -1.41 -5.95 -1.28
C SER A 279 -1.95 -5.62 0.10
N THR A 280 -3.06 -4.89 0.12
CA THR A 280 -3.86 -4.65 1.31
C THR A 280 -5.21 -5.34 1.17
N THR A 281 -5.72 -5.86 2.26
CA THR A 281 -7.11 -6.31 2.40
C THR A 281 -7.74 -5.37 3.40
N ASP A 282 -8.37 -4.31 2.89
CA ASP A 282 -8.91 -3.20 3.68
C ASP A 282 -7.92 -2.76 4.79
N VAL A 283 -8.38 -2.57 6.02
CA VAL A 283 -7.54 -2.28 7.19
C VAL A 283 -7.10 -3.53 7.96
N ARG A 284 -7.51 -4.73 7.55
CA ARG A 284 -7.31 -5.97 8.33
C ARG A 284 -6.08 -6.75 7.94
N GLY A 285 -5.53 -6.53 6.74
CA GLY A 285 -4.43 -7.36 6.26
C GLY A 285 -3.50 -6.66 5.29
N VAL A 286 -2.22 -6.98 5.44
CA VAL A 286 -1.16 -6.74 4.47
C VAL A 286 -0.66 -8.11 4.02
N VAL A 287 -0.52 -8.31 2.72
CA VAL A 287 0.10 -9.49 2.13
C VAL A 287 1.33 -9.08 1.36
N VAL A 288 2.44 -9.77 1.58
CA VAL A 288 3.66 -9.69 0.77
C VAL A 288 3.90 -11.05 0.13
N HIS A 289 4.17 -11.06 -1.16
CA HIS A 289 4.48 -12.25 -1.94
C HIS A 289 5.69 -12.01 -2.83
N SER A 290 6.50 -13.04 -3.04
CA SER A 290 7.65 -12.96 -3.95
C SER A 290 7.83 -14.28 -4.70
N HIS A 291 8.25 -14.24 -5.96
CA HIS A 291 8.72 -15.45 -6.66
C HIS A 291 9.65 -15.10 -7.81
N ARG A 292 10.42 -16.09 -8.27
CA ARG A 292 11.24 -16.03 -9.49
C ARG A 292 10.79 -17.10 -10.47
N GLN A 293 10.90 -16.80 -11.75
CA GLN A 293 10.65 -17.74 -12.85
C GLN A 293 11.96 -18.41 -13.28
N PRO A 294 11.92 -19.70 -13.66
CA PRO A 294 10.81 -20.65 -13.46
C PRO A 294 10.54 -20.90 -11.97
N THR A 295 9.27 -21.02 -11.57
CA THR A 295 8.92 -21.24 -10.15
C THR A 295 8.40 -22.65 -9.88
N GLN A 296 8.89 -23.26 -8.80
CA GLN A 296 8.34 -24.50 -8.23
C GLN A 296 7.34 -24.21 -7.08
N ASP A 297 7.26 -22.96 -6.65
CA ASP A 297 6.41 -22.50 -5.56
C ASP A 297 5.17 -21.75 -6.10
N ALA A 298 4.34 -21.21 -5.21
CA ALA A 298 3.19 -20.40 -5.60
C ALA A 298 3.61 -19.18 -6.43
N CYS A 299 3.15 -19.09 -7.68
CA CYS A 299 3.15 -17.84 -8.45
C CYS A 299 2.09 -16.86 -7.91
N MET A 300 2.04 -15.65 -8.46
CA MET A 300 1.09 -14.63 -8.01
C MET A 300 -0.38 -15.05 -8.27
N ALA A 301 -0.66 -15.78 -9.35
CA ALA A 301 -2.01 -16.30 -9.61
C ALA A 301 -2.45 -17.40 -8.62
N CYS A 302 -1.51 -18.16 -8.02
CA CYS A 302 -1.82 -19.09 -6.93
C CYS A 302 -2.32 -18.35 -5.68
N ILE A 303 -1.76 -17.16 -5.41
CA ILE A 303 -2.11 -16.31 -4.26
C ILE A 303 -3.44 -15.59 -4.50
N TYR A 304 -3.61 -15.00 -5.68
CA TYR A 304 -4.77 -14.18 -6.04
C TYR A 304 -5.71 -14.90 -7.00
N ARG A 305 -6.19 -16.07 -6.57
CA ARG A 305 -7.16 -16.87 -7.31
C ARG A 305 -8.37 -16.05 -7.69
N HIS A 306 -8.93 -16.38 -8.84
CA HIS A 306 -10.25 -15.91 -9.21
C HIS A 306 -11.28 -16.34 -8.16
N VAL A 307 -12.11 -15.40 -7.70
CA VAL A 307 -13.22 -15.69 -6.77
C VAL A 307 -14.56 -15.34 -7.42
N PRO A 308 -15.62 -16.14 -7.21
CA PRO A 308 -16.95 -15.88 -7.80
C PRO A 308 -17.50 -14.47 -7.54
N ASP A 309 -17.17 -13.89 -6.39
CA ASP A 309 -17.54 -12.53 -6.01
C ASP A 309 -16.98 -11.46 -6.97
N GLU A 310 -15.85 -11.71 -7.65
CA GLU A 310 -15.35 -10.83 -8.70
C GLU A 310 -16.35 -10.75 -9.86
N HIS A 311 -16.96 -11.88 -10.25
CA HIS A 311 -17.99 -11.89 -11.29
C HIS A 311 -19.29 -11.24 -10.83
N ALA A 312 -19.69 -11.43 -9.57
CA ALA A 312 -20.86 -10.75 -9.02
C ALA A 312 -20.67 -9.24 -9.07
N ARG A 313 -19.50 -8.75 -8.63
CA ARG A 313 -19.16 -7.33 -8.67
C ARG A 313 -19.06 -6.77 -10.08
N GLU A 314 -18.41 -7.47 -11.01
CA GLU A 314 -18.35 -7.03 -12.42
C GLU A 314 -19.75 -6.92 -13.03
N ARG A 315 -20.67 -7.82 -12.68
CA ARG A 315 -22.09 -7.73 -13.07
C ARG A 315 -22.77 -6.52 -12.41
N SER A 316 -22.61 -6.32 -11.11
CA SER A 316 -23.18 -5.16 -10.42
C SER A 316 -22.68 -3.82 -10.99
N ILE A 317 -21.40 -3.75 -11.41
CA ILE A 317 -20.84 -2.61 -12.13
C ILE A 317 -21.51 -2.44 -13.50
N ALA A 318 -21.61 -3.53 -14.27
CA ALA A 318 -22.21 -3.53 -15.60
C ALA A 318 -23.67 -3.07 -15.56
N ASP A 319 -24.47 -3.69 -14.68
CA ASP A 319 -25.88 -3.39 -14.48
C ASP A 319 -26.08 -1.95 -13.99
N GLY A 320 -25.30 -1.52 -12.99
CA GLY A 320 -25.40 -0.18 -12.44
C GLY A 320 -24.99 0.92 -13.41
N LEU A 321 -23.99 0.68 -14.26
CA LEU A 321 -23.55 1.65 -15.28
C LEU A 321 -24.31 1.57 -16.61
N GLY A 322 -25.17 0.57 -16.78
CA GLY A 322 -25.91 0.35 -18.02
C GLY A 322 -25.01 -0.07 -19.20
N VAL A 323 -24.01 -0.92 -18.94
CA VAL A 323 -23.04 -1.41 -19.93
C VAL A 323 -22.96 -2.94 -19.91
N ASP A 324 -22.36 -3.52 -20.95
CA ASP A 324 -22.17 -4.98 -21.01
C ASP A 324 -21.05 -5.44 -20.07
N LEU A 325 -21.22 -6.64 -19.50
CA LEU A 325 -20.19 -7.28 -18.68
C LEU A 325 -18.85 -7.43 -19.43
N ALA A 326 -18.89 -7.65 -20.75
CA ALA A 326 -17.69 -7.71 -21.58
C ALA A 326 -16.92 -6.38 -21.56
N ALA A 327 -17.62 -5.25 -21.62
CA ALA A 327 -17.02 -3.93 -21.58
C ALA A 327 -16.40 -3.64 -20.19
N VAL A 328 -17.09 -4.00 -19.10
CA VAL A 328 -16.51 -3.91 -17.74
C VAL A 328 -15.24 -4.75 -17.63
N ARG A 329 -15.21 -5.91 -18.30
CA ARG A 329 -14.04 -6.76 -18.38
C ARG A 329 -12.92 -6.21 -19.26
N GLU A 330 -13.12 -5.17 -20.04
CA GLU A 330 -11.98 -4.48 -20.68
C GLU A 330 -11.25 -3.57 -19.67
N GLY A 331 -11.86 -3.29 -18.53
CA GLY A 331 -11.26 -2.62 -17.37
C GLY A 331 -11.35 -1.09 -17.42
N PHE A 332 -11.24 -0.48 -18.60
CA PHE A 332 -11.30 0.97 -18.81
C PHE A 332 -12.44 1.37 -19.73
N ILE A 333 -13.04 2.54 -19.47
CA ILE A 333 -14.19 3.05 -20.21
C ILE A 333 -13.72 3.58 -21.58
N SER A 334 -14.20 2.95 -22.65
CA SER A 334 -14.03 3.43 -24.02
C SER A 334 -14.97 4.59 -24.33
N ALA A 335 -14.71 5.34 -25.42
CA ALA A 335 -15.64 6.39 -25.88
C ALA A 335 -17.05 5.84 -26.17
N GLU A 336 -17.14 4.63 -26.72
CA GLU A 336 -18.42 3.97 -26.96
C GLU A 336 -19.15 3.64 -25.64
N ALA A 337 -18.42 3.07 -24.68
CA ALA A 337 -18.96 2.76 -23.36
C ALA A 337 -19.38 4.03 -22.60
N ALA A 338 -18.60 5.10 -22.68
CA ALA A 338 -18.95 6.39 -22.09
C ALA A 338 -20.28 6.92 -22.65
N GLY A 339 -20.51 6.79 -23.95
CA GLY A 339 -21.79 7.13 -24.57
C GLY A 339 -22.96 6.26 -24.07
N ARG A 340 -22.74 4.97 -23.80
CA ARG A 340 -23.75 4.10 -23.17
C ARG A 340 -24.04 4.51 -21.73
N ILE A 341 -23.00 4.78 -20.95
CA ILE A 341 -23.11 5.25 -19.56
C ILE A 341 -23.88 6.57 -19.50
N HIS A 342 -23.56 7.54 -20.36
CA HIS A 342 -24.29 8.82 -20.42
C HIS A 342 -25.78 8.63 -20.76
N ARG A 343 -26.13 7.68 -21.64
CA ARG A 343 -27.54 7.38 -21.92
C ARG A 343 -28.27 6.79 -20.70
N ALA A 344 -27.60 5.96 -19.91
CA ALA A 344 -28.14 5.41 -18.68
C ALA A 344 -28.16 6.44 -17.53
N HIS A 345 -27.21 7.38 -17.54
CA HIS A 345 -26.95 8.38 -16.50
C HIS A 345 -26.66 9.75 -17.14
N PRO A 346 -27.70 10.51 -17.56
CA PRO A 346 -27.54 11.76 -18.33
C PRO A 346 -26.73 12.87 -17.63
N GLN A 347 -26.62 12.80 -16.31
CA GLN A 347 -25.85 13.72 -15.47
C GLN A 347 -24.33 13.53 -15.57
N ILE A 348 -23.87 12.42 -16.15
CA ILE A 348 -22.44 12.11 -16.31
C ILE A 348 -21.96 12.65 -17.64
N ASP A 349 -20.94 13.50 -17.64
CA ASP A 349 -20.27 13.92 -18.87
C ASP A 349 -19.49 12.75 -19.47
N PRO A 350 -19.83 12.28 -20.70
CA PRO A 350 -19.14 11.17 -21.34
C PRO A 350 -17.66 11.48 -21.60
N ALA A 351 -17.30 12.73 -21.92
CA ALA A 351 -15.91 13.08 -22.20
C ALA A 351 -15.04 12.98 -20.93
N GLY A 352 -15.60 13.33 -19.78
CA GLY A 352 -14.92 13.29 -18.47
C GLY A 352 -14.65 11.89 -17.91
N ILE A 353 -15.23 10.83 -18.48
CA ILE A 353 -15.09 9.46 -17.96
C ILE A 353 -14.31 8.51 -18.88
N VAL A 354 -13.98 8.91 -20.11
CA VAL A 354 -13.16 8.09 -21.01
C VAL A 354 -11.78 7.83 -20.38
N GLY A 355 -11.31 6.58 -20.45
CA GLY A 355 -10.05 6.15 -19.84
C GLY A 355 -10.12 5.92 -18.32
N THR A 356 -11.22 6.30 -17.67
CA THR A 356 -11.45 5.95 -16.26
C THR A 356 -11.74 4.45 -16.12
N ALA A 357 -11.23 3.81 -15.07
CA ALA A 357 -11.58 2.43 -14.79
C ALA A 357 -13.06 2.31 -14.37
N TYR A 358 -13.79 1.30 -14.89
CA TYR A 358 -15.21 1.10 -14.54
C TYR A 358 -15.44 1.04 -13.03
N ASP A 359 -14.57 0.33 -12.32
CA ASP A 359 -14.67 0.22 -10.86
C ASP A 359 -14.48 1.57 -10.15
N SER A 360 -13.61 2.45 -10.68
CA SER A 360 -13.40 3.79 -10.12
C SER A 360 -14.66 4.66 -10.30
N LEU A 361 -15.23 4.69 -11.51
CA LEU A 361 -16.45 5.45 -11.79
C LEU A 361 -17.63 4.91 -10.97
N PHE A 362 -17.81 3.59 -10.95
CA PHE A 362 -18.89 2.95 -10.20
C PHE A 362 -18.81 3.30 -8.70
N LYS A 363 -17.61 3.23 -8.10
CA LYS A 363 -17.40 3.67 -6.71
C LYS A 363 -17.75 5.13 -6.50
N GLN A 364 -17.31 6.02 -7.39
CA GLN A 364 -17.61 7.45 -7.31
C GLN A 364 -19.12 7.73 -7.35
N LEU A 365 -19.88 7.01 -8.18
CA LEU A 365 -21.33 7.19 -8.30
C LEU A 365 -22.08 6.57 -7.12
N CYS A 366 -21.67 5.40 -6.63
CA CYS A 366 -22.23 4.81 -5.41
C CYS A 366 -22.00 5.75 -4.21
N ALA A 367 -20.80 6.31 -4.13
CA ALA A 367 -20.42 7.30 -3.13
C ALA A 367 -21.21 8.61 -3.21
N ALA A 368 -21.69 8.99 -4.39
CA ALA A 368 -22.56 10.14 -4.60
C ALA A 368 -24.05 9.78 -4.43
N GLN A 369 -24.36 8.58 -3.92
CA GLN A 369 -25.72 8.02 -3.82
C GLN A 369 -26.48 7.97 -5.15
N THR A 370 -25.75 8.04 -6.28
CA THR A 370 -26.33 8.01 -7.63
C THR A 370 -26.60 6.58 -8.10
N LEU A 371 -25.95 5.58 -7.48
CA LEU A 371 -26.17 4.15 -7.71
C LEU A 371 -26.41 3.42 -6.39
N LEU A 372 -27.45 2.59 -6.36
CA LEU A 372 -27.71 1.65 -5.26
C LEU A 372 -26.98 0.34 -5.57
N THR A 373 -26.10 -0.11 -4.68
CA THR A 373 -25.52 -1.45 -4.79
C THR A 373 -26.45 -2.49 -4.14
N PRO A 374 -26.76 -3.63 -4.79
CA PRO A 374 -27.57 -4.70 -4.19
C PRO A 374 -26.92 -5.36 -2.96
N GLU A 375 -25.60 -5.20 -2.77
CA GLU A 375 -24.79 -6.03 -1.85
C GLU A 375 -24.01 -5.25 -0.79
N GLY A 376 -24.09 -3.90 -0.77
CA GLY A 376 -23.61 -3.05 0.33
C GLY A 376 -22.12 -3.10 0.69
N ARG A 377 -21.29 -3.95 0.05
CA ARG A 377 -19.85 -4.07 0.34
C ARG A 377 -19.01 -3.27 -0.65
N GLN A 378 -18.71 -2.03 -0.31
CA GLN A 378 -17.72 -1.23 -1.03
C GLN A 378 -16.29 -1.68 -0.68
N VAL A 379 -15.40 -1.74 -1.69
CA VAL A 379 -13.96 -1.88 -1.46
C VAL A 379 -13.40 -0.50 -1.15
N LEU A 380 -13.23 -0.24 0.15
CA LEU A 380 -12.82 1.04 0.71
C LEU A 380 -11.30 1.19 0.74
N ALA A 381 -10.85 2.44 0.65
CA ALA A 381 -9.45 2.79 0.77
C ALA A 381 -8.95 2.62 2.22
N PRO A 382 -7.85 1.91 2.46
CA PRO A 382 -7.33 1.77 3.82
C PRO A 382 -6.64 3.05 4.30
N PHE A 383 -6.46 3.15 5.62
CA PHE A 383 -5.66 4.20 6.23
C PHE A 383 -4.21 4.19 5.72
N ALA A 384 -3.54 5.35 5.78
CA ALA A 384 -2.19 5.55 5.26
C ALA A 384 -1.16 4.56 5.84
N PHE A 385 -1.24 4.24 7.14
CA PHE A 385 -0.29 3.33 7.79
C PHE A 385 -0.37 1.89 7.24
N VAL A 386 -1.55 1.44 6.79
CA VAL A 386 -1.73 0.09 6.23
C VAL A 386 -1.03 -0.03 4.88
N SER A 387 -1.26 0.95 4.00
CA SER A 387 -0.63 0.98 2.68
C SER A 387 0.88 1.22 2.77
N SER A 388 1.29 2.07 3.72
CA SER A 388 2.71 2.33 3.98
C SER A 388 3.42 1.10 4.53
N MET A 389 2.76 0.34 5.42
CA MET A 389 3.29 -0.94 5.88
C MET A 389 3.47 -1.92 4.73
N ALA A 390 2.47 -2.08 3.85
CA ALA A 390 2.59 -2.94 2.67
C ALA A 390 3.79 -2.55 1.79
N GLY A 391 3.96 -1.26 1.51
CA GLY A 391 5.10 -0.76 0.74
C GLY A 391 6.45 -0.94 1.44
N ALA A 392 6.54 -0.67 2.74
CA ALA A 392 7.78 -0.84 3.50
C ALA A 392 8.19 -2.31 3.65
N LEU A 393 7.22 -3.20 3.86
CA LEU A 393 7.47 -4.65 3.89
C LEU A 393 7.85 -5.20 2.51
N LEU A 394 7.44 -4.54 1.42
CA LEU A 394 7.90 -4.87 0.07
C LEU A 394 9.38 -4.51 -0.14
N VAL A 395 9.86 -3.39 0.43
CA VAL A 395 11.30 -3.07 0.47
C VAL A 395 12.07 -4.09 1.32
N VAL A 396 11.52 -4.50 2.46
CA VAL A 396 12.10 -5.60 3.27
C VAL A 396 12.25 -6.88 2.43
N GLU A 397 11.23 -7.26 1.67
CA GLU A 397 11.28 -8.45 0.81
C GLU A 397 12.28 -8.30 -0.35
N LEU A 398 12.39 -7.10 -0.94
CA LEU A 398 13.41 -6.78 -1.93
C LEU A 398 14.83 -7.02 -1.38
N LEU A 399 15.14 -6.48 -0.21
CA LEU A 399 16.46 -6.64 0.43
C LEU A 399 16.75 -8.11 0.77
N ARG A 400 15.77 -8.82 1.32
CA ARG A 400 15.89 -10.25 1.61
C ARG A 400 16.14 -11.08 0.35
N SER A 401 15.41 -10.78 -0.72
CA SER A 401 15.54 -11.47 -2.00
C SER A 401 16.91 -11.20 -2.64
N ASN A 402 17.40 -9.96 -2.59
CA ASN A 402 18.71 -9.59 -3.12
C ASN A 402 19.86 -10.20 -2.31
N ALA A 403 19.70 -10.33 -0.99
CA ALA A 403 20.70 -10.94 -0.11
C ALA A 403 20.66 -12.49 -0.08
N GLY A 404 19.77 -13.13 -0.86
CA GLY A 404 19.58 -14.59 -0.81
C GLY A 404 18.99 -15.12 0.50
N ALA A 405 18.44 -14.25 1.35
CA ALA A 405 17.87 -14.60 2.66
C ALA A 405 16.37 -14.94 2.61
N ALA A 406 15.74 -14.88 1.43
CA ALA A 406 14.33 -15.21 1.23
C ALA A 406 14.14 -16.73 1.05
N ALA A 407 13.85 -17.44 2.16
CA ALA A 407 13.49 -18.87 2.14
C ALA A 407 11.97 -19.13 2.06
N THR A 408 11.18 -18.06 2.08
CA THR A 408 9.71 -18.06 2.05
C THR A 408 9.23 -17.15 0.95
N ASN A 409 8.02 -17.35 0.44
CA ASN A 409 7.46 -16.56 -0.65
C ASN A 409 6.16 -15.84 -0.26
N TYR A 410 5.66 -15.99 0.96
CA TYR A 410 4.39 -15.41 1.38
C TYR A 410 4.45 -14.93 2.82
N TRP A 411 3.88 -13.75 3.08
CA TRP A 411 3.73 -13.21 4.43
C TRP A 411 2.40 -12.47 4.56
N ALA A 412 1.60 -12.86 5.55
CA ALA A 412 0.40 -12.14 5.94
C ALA A 412 0.64 -11.44 7.28
N VAL A 413 0.42 -10.12 7.29
CA VAL A 413 0.63 -9.24 8.44
C VAL A 413 -0.69 -8.55 8.78
N ASP A 414 -1.00 -8.52 10.06
CA ASP A 414 -2.08 -7.69 10.60
C ASP A 414 -1.51 -6.30 10.84
N PRO A 415 -1.99 -5.25 10.13
CA PRO A 415 -1.38 -3.93 10.20
C PRO A 415 -1.57 -3.20 11.53
N TRP A 416 -2.41 -3.74 12.43
CA TRP A 416 -2.59 -3.25 13.80
C TRP A 416 -1.63 -3.92 14.80
N LYS A 417 -0.79 -4.85 14.33
CA LYS A 417 0.19 -5.58 15.13
C LYS A 417 1.57 -5.43 14.54
N ALA A 418 2.58 -5.77 15.34
CA ALA A 418 3.94 -5.85 14.85
C ALA A 418 4.06 -6.96 13.79
N PRO A 419 4.75 -6.72 12.66
CA PRO A 419 5.11 -7.79 11.73
C PRO A 419 5.93 -8.88 12.43
N ILE A 420 5.53 -10.14 12.29
CA ILE A 420 6.21 -11.28 12.92
C ILE A 420 6.75 -12.23 11.86
N GLY A 421 8.07 -12.44 11.86
CA GLY A 421 8.78 -13.24 10.86
C GLY A 421 8.38 -14.71 10.83
N ARG A 422 8.07 -15.31 11.99
CA ARG A 422 7.62 -16.71 12.09
C ARG A 422 6.29 -17.01 11.37
N ARG A 423 5.56 -15.97 10.94
CA ARG A 423 4.32 -16.12 10.13
C ARG A 423 4.56 -16.11 8.64
N ARG A 424 5.82 -15.98 8.19
CA ARG A 424 6.20 -16.18 6.80
C ARG A 424 6.05 -17.65 6.45
N LEU A 425 5.58 -17.91 5.23
CA LEU A 425 5.28 -19.24 4.73
C LEU A 425 5.91 -19.43 3.36
N ARG A 426 6.35 -20.65 3.09
CA ARG A 426 6.60 -21.12 1.73
C ARG A 426 5.32 -21.78 1.21
N ARG A 427 4.57 -21.06 0.39
CA ARG A 427 3.37 -21.58 -0.29
C ARG A 427 3.78 -22.34 -1.54
N ALA A 428 3.34 -23.59 -1.60
CA ALA A 428 3.50 -24.45 -2.76
C ALA A 428 2.66 -23.97 -3.95
N ARG A 429 3.11 -24.36 -5.14
CA ARG A 429 2.35 -24.24 -6.39
C ARG A 429 0.97 -24.90 -6.24
N ASP A 430 -0.07 -24.22 -6.71
CA ASP A 430 -1.42 -24.81 -6.77
C ASP A 430 -1.50 -25.70 -8.02
N PRO A 431 -1.83 -27.01 -7.89
CA PRO A 431 -1.95 -27.91 -9.03
C PRO A 431 -3.06 -27.51 -10.01
N HIS A 432 -4.02 -26.68 -9.58
CA HIS A 432 -5.11 -26.19 -10.42
C HIS A 432 -4.94 -24.70 -10.77
N CYS A 433 -3.76 -24.11 -10.56
CA CYS A 433 -3.51 -22.71 -10.91
C CYS A 433 -3.78 -22.45 -12.39
N GLU A 434 -4.64 -21.47 -12.70
CA GLU A 434 -4.98 -21.11 -14.09
C GLU A 434 -3.77 -20.72 -14.96
N PHE A 435 -2.66 -20.38 -14.31
CA PHE A 435 -1.44 -19.94 -14.96
C PHE A 435 -0.32 -20.96 -14.83
N CYS A 436 0.25 -21.10 -13.62
CA CYS A 436 1.44 -21.88 -13.47
C CYS A 436 1.17 -23.37 -13.43
N SER A 437 -0.07 -23.90 -13.48
CA SER A 437 -0.24 -25.37 -13.62
C SER A 437 -0.19 -25.85 -15.08
N LYS A 438 -0.07 -24.91 -16.03
CA LYS A 438 -0.06 -25.19 -17.46
C LYS A 438 1.36 -25.50 -17.94
N PRO A 439 1.60 -26.65 -18.60
CA PRO A 439 2.93 -26.99 -19.13
C PRO A 439 3.50 -25.92 -20.08
N GLU A 440 2.64 -25.24 -20.82
CA GLU A 440 3.02 -24.15 -21.73
C GLU A 440 3.63 -22.96 -20.98
N SER A 441 3.11 -22.65 -19.78
CA SER A 441 3.66 -21.60 -18.93
C SER A 441 5.06 -21.97 -18.42
N ASP A 442 5.28 -23.22 -18.05
CA ASP A 442 6.60 -23.70 -17.62
C ASP A 442 7.61 -23.64 -18.78
N ALA A 443 7.21 -24.09 -19.98
CA ALA A 443 8.06 -24.03 -21.17
C ALA A 443 8.41 -22.57 -21.56
N ALA A 444 7.44 -21.66 -21.48
CA ALA A 444 7.66 -20.24 -21.75
C ALA A 444 8.58 -19.59 -20.70
N ALA A 445 8.37 -19.91 -19.41
CA ALA A 445 9.23 -19.43 -18.33
C ALA A 445 10.67 -19.95 -18.47
N GLU A 446 10.85 -21.22 -18.83
CA GLU A 446 12.17 -21.82 -19.09
C GLU A 446 12.86 -21.17 -20.29
N HIS A 447 12.11 -20.93 -21.37
CA HIS A 447 12.64 -20.26 -22.56
C HIS A 447 13.11 -18.83 -22.28
N LEU A 448 12.34 -18.06 -21.50
CA LEU A 448 12.65 -16.67 -21.17
C LEU A 448 13.72 -16.54 -20.08
N TRP A 449 13.68 -17.40 -19.06
CA TRP A 449 14.41 -17.18 -17.80
C TRP A 449 15.30 -18.34 -17.36
N GLY A 450 15.18 -19.53 -17.96
CA GLY A 450 15.88 -20.76 -17.53
C GLY A 450 17.40 -20.67 -17.59
N ARG A 451 17.95 -19.88 -18.52
CA ARG A 451 19.41 -19.67 -18.63
C ARG A 451 20.01 -18.73 -17.58
N ASN A 452 19.18 -17.98 -16.86
CA ASN A 452 19.59 -17.01 -15.85
C ASN A 452 19.37 -17.51 -14.40
N ALA A 453 18.84 -18.73 -14.21
CA ALA A 453 18.53 -19.29 -12.90
C ALA A 453 19.73 -19.94 -12.16
N ALA A 454 20.93 -19.93 -12.77
CA ALA A 454 22.15 -20.54 -12.23
C ALA A 454 23.19 -19.50 -11.73
N GLY A 455 22.81 -18.23 -11.59
CA GLY A 455 23.68 -17.12 -11.14
C GLY A 455 23.40 -16.68 -9.71
#